data_AF-A0A6B3F416-F1
#
_entry.id   AF-A0A6B3F416-F1
#
_cell.length_a   1.000
_cell.length_b   1.000
_cell.length_c   1.000
_cell.angle_alpha   90.00
_cell.angle_beta   90.00
_cell.angle_gamma   90.00
#
_symmetry.space_group_name_H-M   'P 1'
#
loop_
_entity.id
_entity.type
_entity.pdbx_description
1 polymer ?
#
loop_
_entity_poly.entity_id
_entity_poly.type
_entity_poly.pdbx_seq_one_letter_code
_entity_poly.pdbx_strand_id
1 'polypeptide(L)'
;PSPVRESRFRFLGTEGSFEQLATESLWQDKEKAVSVEELLRTMPSTGLDDATLADIDPALREAFVSGFAQVHDRTRLPASFAGQPNGHEGSHQFLADDFVTACLTGAQPPVNAWTAARYTLPGIVAHRSALAGGAQLPVPDHGDAPE
;
A
#
# COMPACT_ATOMS: atom_id res chain seq x y z
N PRO A 1 3.99 10.39 -20.66
CA PRO A 1 3.79 9.33 -19.65
C PRO A 1 4.49 8.05 -20.10
N SER A 2 5.32 7.47 -19.22
CA SER A 2 5.99 6.19 -19.48
C SER A 2 5.00 5.03 -19.34
N PRO A 3 5.13 3.93 -20.10
CA PRO A 3 4.38 2.69 -19.84
C PRO A 3 4.90 1.93 -18.61
N VAL A 4 6.02 2.38 -18.03
CA VAL A 4 6.55 1.80 -16.79
C VAL A 4 5.58 2.15 -15.65
N ARG A 5 5.11 1.11 -14.96
CA ARG A 5 4.27 1.23 -13.77
C ARG A 5 5.02 2.05 -12.72
N GLU A 6 4.55 3.26 -12.46
CA GLU A 6 5.19 4.20 -11.54
C GLU A 6 4.25 4.49 -10.37
N SER A 7 4.67 4.12 -9.16
CA SER A 7 4.19 4.72 -7.93
C SER A 7 5.35 5.53 -7.36
N ARG A 8 5.20 6.85 -7.29
CA ARG A 8 6.19 7.70 -6.65
C ARG A 8 5.76 7.98 -5.23
N PHE A 9 6.51 7.43 -4.28
CA PHE A 9 6.20 7.56 -2.87
C PHE A 9 7.44 8.03 -2.11
N ARG A 10 7.26 8.97 -1.19
CA ARG A 10 8.31 9.40 -0.28
C ARG A 10 7.76 9.54 1.11
N PHE A 11 8.45 8.97 2.07
CA PHE A 11 8.17 9.12 3.48
C PHE A 11 9.40 9.71 4.14
N LEU A 12 9.26 10.90 4.71
CA LEU A 12 10.36 11.63 5.35
C LEU A 12 10.16 11.57 6.86
N GLY A 13 11.02 10.82 7.55
CA GLY A 13 11.07 10.73 9.00
C GLY A 13 12.27 11.50 9.58
N THR A 14 12.33 11.58 10.91
CA THR A 14 13.41 12.25 11.64
C THR A 14 14.70 11.42 11.68
N GLU A 15 14.58 10.09 11.67
CA GLU A 15 15.70 9.15 11.73
C GLU A 15 16.07 8.54 10.38
N GLY A 16 15.15 8.60 9.42
CA GLY A 16 15.37 8.07 8.09
C GLY A 16 14.26 8.45 7.14
N SER A 17 14.47 8.17 5.86
CA SER A 17 13.53 8.44 4.79
C SER A 17 13.46 7.24 3.86
N PHE A 18 12.27 7.00 3.34
CA PHE A 18 12.02 6.03 2.29
C PHE A 18 11.63 6.78 1.02
N GLU A 19 12.22 6.41 -0.11
CA GLU A 19 11.84 6.92 -1.43
C GLU A 19 11.66 5.77 -2.42
N GLN A 20 10.56 5.82 -3.16
CA GLN A 20 10.25 4.89 -4.24
C GLN A 20 9.99 5.67 -5.52
N LEU A 21 10.66 5.25 -6.58
CA LEU A 21 10.52 5.67 -7.96
C LEU A 21 10.03 4.49 -8.82
N ALA A 22 9.94 4.69 -10.13
CA ALA A 22 9.47 3.66 -11.06
C ALA A 22 10.26 2.34 -11.02
N THR A 23 11.58 2.40 -10.77
CA THR A 23 12.46 1.22 -10.81
C THR A 23 13.39 1.12 -9.61
N GLU A 24 13.28 2.04 -8.64
CA GLU A 24 14.24 2.17 -7.56
C GLU A 24 13.49 2.44 -6.25
N SER A 25 13.89 1.73 -5.20
CA SER A 25 13.42 1.95 -3.84
C SER A 25 14.60 2.05 -2.90
N LEU A 26 14.66 3.13 -2.13
CA LEU A 26 15.79 3.46 -1.26
C LEU A 26 15.29 3.68 0.16
N TRP A 27 16.03 3.13 1.11
CA TRP A 27 16.01 3.56 2.50
C TRP A 27 17.28 4.35 2.78
N GLN A 28 17.14 5.52 3.39
CA GLN A 28 18.29 6.31 3.83
C GLN A 28 18.13 6.74 5.29
N ASP A 29 19.21 6.66 6.03
CA ASP A 29 19.33 7.20 7.39
C ASP A 29 20.34 8.37 7.39
N LYS A 30 20.80 8.79 8.57
CA LYS A 30 21.74 9.91 8.72
C LYS A 30 23.16 9.60 8.21
N GLU A 31 23.48 8.34 7.94
CA GLU A 31 24.82 7.88 7.60
C GLU A 31 24.92 7.29 6.19
N LYS A 32 23.87 6.63 5.69
CA LYS A 32 23.89 5.89 4.43
C LYS A 32 22.54 5.87 3.72
N ALA A 33 22.60 5.62 2.41
CA ALA A 33 21.47 5.23 1.59
C ALA A 33 21.70 3.81 1.06
N VAL A 34 20.70 2.97 1.17
CA VAL A 34 20.74 1.57 0.72
C VAL A 34 19.53 1.27 -0.16
N SER A 35 19.77 0.52 -1.24
CA SER A 35 18.66 -0.02 -2.03
C SER A 35 17.90 -1.06 -1.20
N VAL A 36 16.58 -0.95 -1.23
CA VAL A 36 15.64 -1.90 -0.64
C VAL A 36 14.70 -2.47 -1.71
N GLU A 37 15.06 -2.33 -2.99
CA GLU A 37 14.27 -2.80 -4.12
C GLU A 37 13.94 -4.29 -4.00
N GLU A 38 14.92 -5.12 -3.68
CA GLU A 38 14.73 -6.57 -3.57
C GLU A 38 13.77 -6.96 -2.43
N LEU A 39 13.73 -6.15 -1.36
CA LEU A 39 12.79 -6.40 -0.27
C LEU A 39 11.34 -6.18 -0.69
N LEU A 40 11.11 -5.27 -1.65
CA LEU A 40 9.79 -4.84 -2.11
C LEU A 40 9.37 -5.52 -3.42
N ARG A 41 10.31 -6.10 -4.17
CA ARG A 41 10.03 -6.79 -5.43
C ARG A 41 9.07 -7.93 -5.19
N THR A 42 7.91 -7.88 -5.86
CA THR A 42 6.94 -8.98 -5.83
C THR A 42 7.20 -9.96 -6.96
N MET A 43 7.00 -11.25 -6.66
CA MET A 43 7.09 -12.30 -7.67
C MET A 43 5.69 -12.64 -8.20
N PRO A 44 5.49 -12.77 -9.52
CA PRO A 44 4.20 -13.19 -10.07
C PRO A 44 3.74 -14.53 -9.46
N SER A 45 2.48 -14.61 -9.07
CA SER A 45 1.83 -15.79 -8.49
C SER A 45 1.23 -16.73 -9.54
N THR A 46 0.93 -16.20 -10.74
CA THR A 46 0.50 -16.96 -11.92
C THR A 46 0.97 -16.30 -13.22
N GLY A 47 0.77 -16.95 -14.36
CA GLY A 47 1.06 -16.42 -15.70
C GLY A 47 0.05 -15.33 -16.13
N LEU A 48 0.49 -14.40 -16.99
CA LEU A 48 -0.38 -13.35 -17.55
C LEU A 48 -1.44 -13.87 -18.54
N ASP A 49 -1.33 -15.14 -18.93
CA ASP A 49 -2.22 -15.90 -19.79
C ASP A 49 -3.18 -16.82 -19.01
N ASP A 50 -3.20 -16.72 -17.68
CA ASP A 50 -4.11 -17.48 -16.82
C ASP A 50 -5.58 -17.24 -17.22
N ALA A 51 -6.36 -18.32 -17.30
CA ALA A 51 -7.76 -18.28 -17.71
C ALA A 51 -8.63 -17.41 -16.79
N THR A 52 -8.22 -17.24 -15.52
CA THR A 52 -8.90 -16.34 -14.56
C THR A 52 -8.77 -14.86 -14.93
N LEU A 53 -7.85 -14.51 -15.83
CA LEU A 53 -7.61 -13.15 -16.32
C LEU A 53 -8.21 -12.90 -17.72
N ALA A 54 -9.00 -13.83 -18.25
CA ALA A 54 -9.54 -13.74 -19.61
C ALA A 54 -10.34 -12.45 -19.85
N ASP A 55 -11.10 -12.01 -18.84
CA ASP A 55 -11.94 -10.80 -18.88
C ASP A 55 -11.20 -9.52 -18.43
N ILE A 56 -9.92 -9.63 -18.07
CA ILE A 56 -9.08 -8.49 -17.68
C ILE A 56 -8.30 -7.99 -18.90
N ASP A 57 -8.36 -6.69 -19.13
CA ASP A 57 -7.54 -6.02 -20.15
C ASP A 57 -6.07 -6.42 -20.00
N PRO A 58 -5.38 -6.88 -21.07
CA PRO A 58 -3.98 -7.28 -21.00
C PRO A 58 -3.06 -6.28 -20.30
N ALA A 59 -3.32 -4.97 -20.45
CA ALA A 59 -2.53 -3.91 -19.82
C ALA A 59 -2.69 -3.85 -18.29
N LEU A 60 -3.74 -4.48 -17.73
CA LEU A 60 -4.02 -4.48 -16.30
C LEU A 60 -3.60 -5.78 -15.60
N ARG A 61 -3.34 -6.86 -16.34
CA ARG A 61 -3.12 -8.21 -15.79
C ARG A 61 -1.95 -8.28 -14.82
N GLU A 62 -0.88 -7.50 -15.03
CA GLU A 62 0.26 -7.44 -14.12
C GLU A 62 -0.14 -7.07 -12.67
N ALA A 63 -1.14 -6.20 -12.50
CA ALA A 63 -1.61 -5.79 -11.18
C ALA A 63 -2.41 -6.90 -10.44
N PHE A 64 -2.87 -7.92 -11.16
CA PHE A 64 -3.68 -9.03 -10.64
C PHE A 64 -2.87 -10.30 -10.42
N VAL A 65 -1.68 -10.42 -10.99
CA VAL A 65 -0.79 -11.58 -10.79
C VAL A 65 0.26 -11.38 -9.71
N SER A 66 0.37 -10.17 -9.14
CA SER A 66 1.44 -9.85 -8.18
C SER A 66 1.37 -10.72 -6.91
N GLY A 67 2.34 -11.61 -6.72
CA GLY A 67 2.47 -12.40 -5.50
C GLY A 67 3.13 -11.63 -4.37
N PHE A 68 3.89 -12.33 -3.53
CA PHE A 68 4.51 -11.74 -2.34
C PHE A 68 5.88 -11.12 -2.63
N ALA A 69 6.28 -10.15 -1.81
CA ALA A 69 7.63 -9.62 -1.69
C ALA A 69 8.32 -10.20 -0.44
N GLN A 70 9.64 -10.06 -0.36
CA GLN A 70 10.42 -10.60 0.76
C GLN A 70 10.05 -9.97 2.11
N VAL A 71 9.64 -8.70 2.12
CA VAL A 71 9.16 -7.97 3.30
C VAL A 71 7.89 -8.58 3.91
N HIS A 72 7.11 -9.35 3.15
CA HIS A 72 5.87 -9.93 3.64
C HIS A 72 6.11 -11.17 4.52
N ASP A 73 5.80 -11.06 5.82
CA ASP A 73 5.74 -12.22 6.72
C ASP A 73 4.51 -13.08 6.40
N ARG A 74 4.70 -14.09 5.57
CA ARG A 74 3.63 -15.00 5.14
C ARG A 74 3.20 -15.96 6.24
N THR A 75 3.96 -16.10 7.33
CA THR A 75 3.65 -17.07 8.40
C THR A 75 2.42 -16.66 9.21
N ARG A 76 2.05 -15.37 9.18
CA ARG A 76 0.85 -14.86 9.85
C ARG A 76 -0.45 -15.14 9.09
N LEU A 77 -0.39 -15.49 7.80
CA LEU A 77 -1.58 -15.66 6.98
C LEU A 77 -2.23 -17.03 7.22
N PRO A 78 -3.57 -17.09 7.35
CA PRO A 78 -4.31 -18.34 7.42
C PRO A 78 -4.04 -19.28 6.24
N ALA A 79 -4.04 -20.58 6.51
CA ALA A 79 -3.82 -21.61 5.48
C ALA A 79 -4.85 -21.56 4.33
N SER A 80 -6.03 -20.97 4.56
CA SER A 80 -7.06 -20.76 3.54
C SER A 80 -6.62 -19.85 2.39
N PHE A 81 -5.59 -19.03 2.58
CA PHE A 81 -5.01 -18.19 1.52
C PHE A 81 -3.98 -18.91 0.65
N ALA A 82 -3.56 -20.13 1.02
CA ALA A 82 -2.60 -20.89 0.23
C ALA A 82 -3.17 -21.18 -1.18
N GLY A 83 -2.45 -20.73 -2.22
CA GLY A 83 -2.86 -20.89 -3.62
C GLY A 83 -3.98 -19.95 -4.07
N GLN A 84 -4.47 -19.06 -3.20
CA GLN A 84 -5.43 -18.03 -3.59
C GLN A 84 -4.73 -16.86 -4.27
N PRO A 85 -5.42 -16.13 -5.16
CA PRO A 85 -4.90 -14.91 -5.74
C PRO A 85 -4.45 -13.93 -4.65
N ASN A 86 -3.32 -13.29 -4.90
CA ASN A 86 -2.87 -12.14 -4.16
C ASN A 86 -2.64 -11.04 -5.19
N GLY A 87 -3.15 -9.84 -4.93
CA GLY A 87 -3.13 -8.73 -5.88
C GLY A 87 -2.54 -7.50 -5.22
N HIS A 88 -2.31 -6.46 -6.02
CA HIS A 88 -1.83 -5.18 -5.54
C HIS A 88 -0.52 -5.30 -4.74
N GLU A 89 0.46 -5.92 -5.39
CA GLU A 89 1.79 -6.18 -4.83
C GLU A 89 1.76 -7.05 -3.57
N GLY A 90 0.82 -7.99 -3.50
CA GLY A 90 0.78 -8.98 -2.42
C GLY A 90 0.09 -8.49 -1.14
N SER A 91 -0.50 -7.30 -1.14
CA SER A 91 -1.12 -6.68 0.03
C SER A 91 -2.52 -7.19 0.35
N HIS A 92 -3.29 -7.64 -0.66
CA HIS A 92 -4.71 -7.97 -0.49
C HIS A 92 -5.00 -9.00 0.60
N GLN A 93 -4.22 -10.08 0.66
CA GLN A 93 -4.44 -11.13 1.66
C GLN A 93 -4.20 -10.63 3.08
N PHE A 94 -3.20 -9.77 3.29
CA PHE A 94 -2.93 -9.15 4.59
C PHE A 94 -4.04 -8.19 5.01
N LEU A 95 -4.53 -7.36 4.08
CA LEU A 95 -5.65 -6.46 4.35
C LEU A 95 -6.93 -7.21 4.74
N ALA A 96 -7.23 -8.30 4.03
CA ALA A 96 -8.38 -9.14 4.35
C ALA A 96 -8.23 -9.83 5.71
N ASP A 97 -7.04 -10.36 6.00
CA ASP A 97 -6.72 -11.00 7.28
C ASP A 97 -6.81 -10.01 8.46
N ASP A 98 -6.22 -8.82 8.33
CA ASP A 98 -6.27 -7.76 9.36
C ASP A 98 -7.72 -7.31 9.62
N PHE A 99 -8.52 -7.15 8.57
CA PHE A 99 -9.93 -6.78 8.69
C PHE A 99 -10.72 -7.84 9.47
N VAL A 100 -10.63 -9.11 9.06
CA VAL A 100 -11.37 -10.20 9.72
C VAL A 100 -10.89 -10.37 11.16
N THR A 101 -9.57 -10.30 11.40
CA THR A 101 -8.99 -10.38 12.74
C THR A 101 -9.51 -9.26 13.64
N ALA A 102 -9.55 -8.02 13.16
CA ALA A 102 -10.12 -6.90 13.91
C ALA A 102 -11.61 -7.12 14.24
N CYS A 103 -12.41 -7.60 13.28
CA CYS A 103 -13.82 -7.91 13.52
C CYS A 103 -14.04 -9.01 14.57
N LEU A 104 -13.19 -10.03 14.60
CA LEU A 104 -13.32 -11.17 15.53
C LEU A 104 -12.81 -10.84 16.94
N THR A 105 -11.75 -10.05 17.03
CA THR A 105 -11.06 -9.80 18.31
C THR A 105 -11.45 -8.48 18.97
N GLY A 106 -12.03 -7.54 18.22
CA GLY A 106 -12.24 -6.17 18.66
C GLY A 106 -10.96 -5.33 18.71
N ALA A 107 -9.81 -5.88 18.29
CA ALA A 107 -8.57 -5.13 18.21
C ALA A 107 -8.62 -4.08 17.09
N GLN A 108 -7.90 -2.97 17.27
CA GLN A 108 -7.73 -1.98 16.21
C GLN A 108 -6.88 -2.56 15.06
N PRO A 109 -7.31 -2.46 13.80
CA PRO A 109 -6.46 -2.83 12.66
C PRO A 109 -5.31 -1.83 12.51
N PRO A 110 -4.20 -2.19 11.82
CA PRO A 110 -3.08 -1.28 11.59
C PRO A 110 -3.50 0.05 10.95
N VAL A 111 -4.49 0.00 10.05
CA VAL A 111 -5.16 1.18 9.48
C VAL A 111 -6.57 1.30 10.08
N ASN A 112 -6.65 1.85 11.29
CA ASN A 112 -7.92 2.15 11.96
C ASN A 112 -8.56 3.46 11.44
N ALA A 113 -9.73 3.82 11.98
CA ALA A 113 -10.49 4.99 11.54
C ALA A 113 -9.74 6.33 11.71
N TRP A 114 -8.93 6.47 12.78
CA TRP A 114 -8.14 7.69 13.01
C TRP A 114 -6.98 7.77 12.02
N THR A 115 -6.26 6.67 11.81
CA THR A 115 -5.19 6.58 10.79
C THR A 115 -5.74 6.84 9.39
N ALA A 116 -6.88 6.24 9.03
CA ALA A 116 -7.55 6.46 7.76
C ALA A 116 -8.01 7.92 7.58
N ALA A 117 -8.50 8.56 8.64
CA ALA A 117 -8.86 9.98 8.60
C ALA A 117 -7.64 10.86 8.27
N ARG A 118 -6.46 10.58 8.82
CA ARG A 118 -5.22 11.31 8.52
C ARG A 118 -4.82 11.22 7.04
N TYR A 119 -5.11 10.10 6.36
CA TYR A 119 -4.85 9.96 4.92
C TYR A 119 -5.89 10.65 4.04
N THR A 120 -7.15 10.66 4.46
CA THR A 120 -8.28 11.09 3.64
C THR A 120 -8.63 12.57 3.79
N LEU A 121 -8.56 13.11 5.02
CA LEU A 121 -8.95 14.49 5.32
C LEU A 121 -8.18 15.54 4.53
N PRO A 122 -6.85 15.43 4.31
CA PRO A 122 -6.13 16.40 3.47
C PRO A 122 -6.71 16.51 2.07
N GLY A 123 -7.10 15.38 1.45
CA GLY A 123 -7.70 15.36 0.11
C GLY A 123 -9.07 16.04 0.08
N ILE A 124 -9.91 15.79 1.09
CA ILE A 124 -11.23 16.43 1.22
C ILE A 124 -11.08 17.94 1.40
N VAL A 125 -10.14 18.38 2.25
CA VAL A 125 -9.87 19.80 2.51
C VAL A 125 -9.26 20.47 1.28
N ALA A 126 -8.35 19.80 0.57
CA ALA A 126 -7.79 20.30 -0.70
C ALA A 126 -8.88 20.51 -1.76
N HIS A 127 -9.85 19.59 -1.86
CA HIS A 127 -10.99 19.78 -2.75
C HIS A 127 -11.83 21.01 -2.39
N ARG A 128 -12.12 21.20 -1.09
CA ARG A 128 -12.83 22.40 -0.60
C ARG A 128 -12.03 23.68 -0.84
N SER A 129 -10.71 23.66 -0.67
CA SER A 129 -9.81 24.77 -0.96
C SER A 129 -9.88 25.16 -2.43
N ALA A 130 -9.85 24.17 -3.34
CA ALA A 130 -9.97 24.41 -4.78
C ALA A 130 -11.30 25.08 -5.15
N LEU A 131 -12.41 24.64 -4.56
CA LEU A 131 -13.73 25.28 -4.75
C LEU A 131 -13.79 26.71 -4.18
N ALA A 132 -12.95 27.04 -3.21
CA ALA A 132 -12.82 28.36 -2.59
C ALA A 132 -11.69 29.21 -3.20
N GLY A 133 -11.32 28.97 -4.47
CA GLY A 133 -10.30 29.76 -5.15
C GLY A 133 -8.87 29.54 -4.63
N GLY A 134 -8.60 28.37 -4.05
CA GLY A 134 -7.29 28.03 -3.49
C GLY A 134 -7.04 28.62 -2.10
N ALA A 135 -8.10 28.97 -1.36
CA ALA A 135 -7.97 29.46 0.00
C ALA A 135 -7.25 28.44 0.90
N GLN A 136 -6.36 28.90 1.78
CA GLN A 136 -5.72 28.04 2.75
C GLN A 136 -6.73 27.62 3.82
N LEU A 137 -6.99 26.32 3.93
CA LEU A 137 -7.95 25.75 4.88
C LEU A 137 -7.22 24.85 5.88
N PRO A 138 -7.61 24.87 7.18
CA PRO A 138 -7.04 23.96 8.15
C PRO A 138 -7.47 22.52 7.87
N VAL A 139 -6.53 21.57 7.97
CA VAL A 139 -6.85 20.14 7.98
C VAL A 139 -7.14 19.74 9.42
N PRO A 140 -8.33 19.20 9.74
CA PRO A 140 -8.65 18.74 11.09
C PRO A 140 -7.74 17.60 11.53
N ASP A 141 -7.32 17.62 12.79
CA ASP A 141 -6.69 16.49 13.46
C ASP A 141 -7.66 15.93 14.51
N HIS A 142 -7.94 14.62 14.43
CA HIS A 142 -8.82 13.92 15.37
C HIS A 142 -8.06 13.22 16.50
N GLY A 143 -6.76 13.45 16.61
CA GLY A 143 -5.91 12.85 17.64
C GLY A 143 -5.66 11.36 17.39
N ASP A 144 -5.32 10.66 18.45
CA ASP A 144 -4.97 9.24 18.39
C ASP A 144 -6.20 8.34 18.62
N ALA A 145 -6.11 7.11 18.11
CA ALA A 145 -7.12 6.10 18.33
C ALA A 145 -7.18 5.68 19.80
N PRO A 146 -8.35 5.23 20.31
CA PRO A 146 -8.44 4.63 21.64
C PRO A 146 -7.63 3.33 21.70
N GLU A 147 -7.08 3.05 22.88
CA GLU A 147 -6.41 1.78 23.22
C GLU A 147 -7.40 0.61 23.33
#